data_AF-A0A7C3G8I7-F1
#
_entry.id   AF-A0A7C3G8I7-F1
#
_cell.length_a   1.000
_cell.length_b   1.000
_cell.length_c   1.000
_cell.angle_alpha   90.00
_cell.angle_beta   90.00
_cell.angle_gamma   90.00
#
_symmetry.space_group_name_H-M   'P 1'
#
loop_
_entity.id
_entity.type
_entity.pdbx_description
1 polymer ?
#
loop_
_entity_poly.entity_id
_entity_poly.type
_entity_poly.pdbx_seq_one_letter_code
_entity_poly.pdbx_strand_id
1 'polypeptide(L)'
;MKRWNGWGDDIFTYELPESAARFLHEVVGPGKPQRQVTLAEVVAQIPPSRLAAHPLLSTDPECRVRHARGQSFPNWVALRSGEFGVFPDGVAYPHNEADVRALLSYAQETGAHLIPYGGGTSVVGHVNSLPGERPVLTVDLGRMTSLRSWPKRTC
;
A
#
# COMPACT_ATOMS: atom_id res chain seq x y z
N MET A 1 -6.47 -10.16 -8.27
CA MET A 1 -5.37 -9.50 -7.51
C MET A 1 -5.94 -8.24 -6.89
N LYS A 2 -5.38 -7.70 -5.79
CA LYS A 2 -5.89 -6.45 -5.23
C LYS A 2 -5.85 -5.33 -6.29
N ARG A 3 -6.99 -4.67 -6.48
CA ARG A 3 -7.13 -3.48 -7.34
C ARG A 3 -6.13 -2.42 -6.86
N TRP A 4 -5.26 -1.96 -7.77
CA TRP A 4 -4.14 -1.10 -7.39
C TRP A 4 -4.58 0.33 -7.02
N ASN A 5 -5.63 0.87 -7.67
CA ASN A 5 -6.13 2.22 -7.50
C ASN A 5 -7.56 2.29 -6.90
N GLY A 6 -7.91 1.30 -6.09
CA GLY A 6 -9.23 1.25 -5.46
C GLY A 6 -9.36 0.10 -4.46
N TRP A 7 -10.61 -0.19 -4.12
CA TRP A 7 -10.95 -1.25 -3.18
C TRP A 7 -11.24 -2.57 -3.89
N GLY A 8 -10.96 -3.69 -3.21
CA GLY A 8 -11.34 -5.03 -3.63
C GLY A 8 -10.39 -5.67 -4.64
N ASP A 9 -10.89 -6.70 -5.30
CA ASP A 9 -10.16 -7.43 -6.34
C ASP A 9 -10.33 -6.76 -7.70
N ASP A 10 -9.32 -6.87 -8.57
CA ASP A 10 -9.34 -6.34 -9.93
C ASP A 10 -10.25 -7.16 -10.87
N ILE A 11 -10.59 -8.39 -10.53
CA ILE A 11 -11.54 -9.21 -11.29
C ILE A 11 -13.01 -8.89 -10.98
N PHE A 12 -13.29 -8.17 -9.89
CA PHE A 12 -14.64 -7.82 -9.48
C PHE A 12 -14.91 -6.35 -9.75
N THR A 13 -15.90 -6.08 -10.59
CA THR A 13 -16.43 -4.74 -10.83
C THR A 13 -17.92 -4.75 -10.56
N TYR A 14 -18.35 -3.83 -9.70
CA TYR A 14 -19.75 -3.57 -9.43
C TYR A 14 -20.15 -2.33 -10.22
N GLU A 15 -20.95 -2.53 -11.26
CA GLU A 15 -21.44 -1.44 -12.10
C GLU A 15 -22.42 -0.56 -11.32
N LEU A 16 -22.37 0.74 -11.58
CA LEU A 16 -23.29 1.69 -10.97
C LEU A 16 -24.69 1.50 -11.58
N PRO A 17 -25.71 1.09 -10.82
CA PRO A 17 -27.05 0.95 -11.36
C PRO A 17 -27.61 2.30 -11.81
N GLU A 18 -28.44 2.31 -12.86
CA GLU A 18 -28.99 3.55 -13.42
C GLU A 18 -29.81 4.35 -12.38
N SER A 19 -30.55 3.66 -11.52
CA SER A 19 -31.30 4.29 -10.42
C SER A 19 -30.37 5.03 -9.44
N ALA A 20 -29.21 4.45 -9.13
CA ALA A 20 -28.21 5.09 -8.28
C ALA A 20 -27.53 6.26 -9.01
N ALA A 21 -27.26 6.15 -10.31
CA ALA A 21 -26.70 7.24 -11.10
C ALA A 21 -27.66 8.46 -11.14
N ARG A 22 -28.96 8.23 -11.31
CA ARG A 22 -29.99 9.28 -11.29
C ARG A 22 -30.06 9.97 -9.92
N PHE A 23 -30.10 9.17 -8.86
CA PHE A 23 -30.08 9.69 -7.49
C PHE A 23 -28.84 10.56 -7.21
N LEU A 24 -27.65 10.12 -7.63
CA LEU A 24 -26.42 10.90 -7.46
C LEU A 24 -26.47 12.23 -8.23
N HIS A 25 -27.02 12.23 -9.45
CA HIS A 25 -27.19 13.44 -10.24
C HIS A 25 -28.15 14.44 -9.57
N GLU A 26 -29.23 13.96 -8.95
CA GLU A 26 -30.18 14.81 -8.24
C GLU A 26 -29.59 15.43 -6.96
N VAL A 27 -28.82 14.65 -6.20
CA VAL A 27 -28.28 15.08 -4.89
C VAL A 27 -27.00 15.91 -5.02
N VAL A 28 -26.09 15.52 -5.91
CA VAL A 28 -24.74 16.10 -6.02
C VAL A 28 -24.59 16.95 -7.29
N GLY A 29 -25.46 16.77 -8.27
CA GLY A 29 -25.38 17.43 -9.58
C GLY A 29 -24.55 16.63 -10.60
N PRO A 30 -24.35 17.19 -11.81
CA PRO A 30 -23.56 16.54 -12.85
C PRO A 30 -22.08 16.46 -12.46
N GLY A 31 -21.51 15.25 -12.56
CA GLY A 31 -20.08 15.03 -12.36
C GLY A 31 -19.24 15.35 -13.59
N LYS A 32 -17.98 15.76 -13.39
CA LYS A 32 -16.97 15.88 -14.46
C LYS A 32 -15.94 14.75 -14.30
N PRO A 33 -15.92 13.75 -15.20
CA PRO A 33 -14.92 12.69 -15.16
C PRO A 33 -13.51 13.27 -15.19
N GLN A 34 -12.66 12.80 -14.28
CA GLN A 34 -11.23 13.14 -14.27
C GLN A 34 -10.45 12.06 -15.01
N ARG A 35 -9.32 12.46 -15.62
CA ARG A 35 -8.35 11.49 -16.16
C ARG A 35 -7.91 10.56 -15.02
N GLN A 36 -7.94 9.26 -15.27
CA GLN A 36 -7.35 8.27 -14.38
C GLN A 36 -5.98 7.90 -14.90
N VAL A 37 -4.98 7.98 -14.03
CA VAL A 37 -3.62 7.52 -14.33
C VAL A 37 -3.59 5.99 -14.36
N THR A 38 -2.71 5.43 -15.18
CA THR A 38 -2.42 3.99 -15.24
C THR A 38 -1.33 3.61 -14.24
N LEU A 39 -1.26 2.33 -13.88
CA LEU A 39 -0.21 1.84 -12.99
C LEU A 39 1.19 2.05 -13.59
N ALA A 40 1.35 1.80 -14.90
CA ALA A 40 2.61 2.00 -15.61
C ALA A 40 3.10 3.46 -15.56
N GLU A 41 2.19 4.42 -15.70
CA GLU A 41 2.52 5.84 -15.58
C GLU A 41 2.97 6.23 -14.16
N VAL A 42 2.41 5.62 -13.11
CA VAL A 42 2.85 5.86 -11.73
C VAL A 42 4.19 5.17 -11.44
N VAL A 43 4.36 3.93 -11.91
CA VAL A 43 5.61 3.17 -11.81
C VAL A 43 6.77 3.95 -12.44
N ALA A 44 6.55 4.61 -13.58
CA ALA A 44 7.56 5.42 -14.25
C ALA A 44 7.97 6.68 -13.46
N GLN A 45 7.18 7.11 -12.47
CA GLN A 45 7.50 8.26 -11.62
C GLN A 45 8.32 7.90 -10.38
N ILE A 46 8.53 6.60 -10.13
CA ILE A 46 9.18 6.16 -8.91
C ILE A 46 10.69 6.46 -8.95
N PRO A 47 11.23 7.20 -7.96
CA PRO A 47 12.66 7.44 -7.88
C PRO A 47 13.40 6.14 -7.49
N PRO A 48 14.71 6.05 -7.80
CA PRO A 48 15.57 5.00 -7.28
C PRO A 48 15.45 4.88 -5.76
N SER A 49 15.58 3.64 -5.25
CA SER A 49 15.57 3.41 -3.80
C SER A 49 16.78 4.07 -3.14
N ARG A 50 16.56 4.71 -1.99
CA ARG A 50 17.62 5.23 -1.13
C ARG A 50 18.11 4.21 -0.08
N LEU A 51 17.51 3.02 -0.03
CA LEU A 51 17.86 1.97 0.94
C LEU A 51 19.16 1.27 0.55
N ALA A 52 20.01 0.98 1.54
CA ALA A 52 21.12 0.07 1.36
C ALA A 52 20.61 -1.34 1.01
N ALA A 53 21.28 -2.03 0.09
CA ALA A 53 20.87 -3.36 -0.34
C ALA A 53 20.84 -4.35 0.83
N HIS A 54 19.78 -5.15 0.91
CA HIS A 54 19.64 -6.19 1.93
C HIS A 54 18.78 -7.34 1.38
N PRO A 55 19.10 -8.62 1.69
CA PRO A 55 18.45 -9.78 1.04
C PRO A 55 16.93 -9.87 1.23
N LEU A 56 16.41 -9.31 2.33
CA LEU A 56 14.97 -9.30 2.62
C LEU A 56 14.19 -8.16 1.95
N LEU A 57 14.88 -7.25 1.23
CA LEU A 57 14.26 -6.06 0.64
C LEU A 57 14.02 -6.24 -0.85
N SER A 58 12.83 -5.83 -1.29
CA SER A 58 12.51 -5.56 -2.68
C SER A 58 12.49 -4.06 -2.92
N THR A 59 13.18 -3.62 -3.97
CA THR A 59 13.13 -2.24 -4.48
C THR A 59 12.30 -2.14 -5.75
N ASP A 60 11.54 -3.19 -6.09
CA ASP A 60 10.66 -3.23 -7.25
C ASP A 60 9.68 -2.04 -7.23
N PRO A 61 9.64 -1.21 -8.30
CA PRO A 61 8.80 -0.03 -8.34
C PRO A 61 7.31 -0.34 -8.15
N GLU A 62 6.79 -1.41 -8.77
CA GLU A 62 5.36 -1.73 -8.65
C GLU A 62 5.00 -2.15 -7.22
N CYS A 63 5.83 -2.97 -6.57
CA CYS A 63 5.71 -3.28 -5.15
C CYS A 63 5.63 -1.99 -4.34
N ARG A 64 6.50 -1.01 -4.59
CA ARG A 64 6.51 0.26 -3.87
C ARG A 64 5.24 1.08 -4.11
N VAL A 65 4.68 1.13 -5.33
CA VAL A 65 3.36 1.75 -5.59
C VAL A 65 2.28 1.10 -4.74
N ARG A 66 2.21 -0.24 -4.77
CA ARG A 66 1.13 -1.01 -4.13
C ARG A 66 1.11 -0.92 -2.60
N HIS A 67 2.20 -0.45 -2.00
CA HIS A 67 2.34 -0.27 -0.55
C HIS A 67 2.44 1.20 -0.13
N ALA A 68 2.31 2.15 -1.07
CA ALA A 68 2.47 3.57 -0.77
C ALA A 68 1.26 4.20 -0.07
N ARG A 69 0.09 3.55 -0.12
CA ARG A 69 -1.19 4.14 0.27
C ARG A 69 -2.13 3.16 0.97
N GLY A 70 -2.91 3.70 1.90
CA GLY A 70 -4.10 3.06 2.47
C GLY A 70 -5.38 3.35 1.66
N GLN A 71 -6.53 3.42 2.34
CA GLN A 71 -7.88 3.49 1.76
C GLN A 71 -8.67 4.74 2.21
N SER A 72 -7.98 5.79 2.65
CA SER A 72 -8.61 7.08 2.91
C SER A 72 -9.02 7.76 1.61
N PHE A 73 -9.94 8.72 1.68
CA PHE A 73 -10.33 9.52 0.51
C PHE A 73 -9.12 10.22 -0.16
N PRO A 74 -8.23 10.93 0.56
CA PRO A 74 -7.02 11.51 -0.04
C PRO A 74 -6.11 10.47 -0.72
N ASN A 75 -6.04 9.26 -0.17
CA ASN A 75 -5.27 8.17 -0.77
C ASN A 75 -5.88 7.73 -2.10
N TRP A 76 -7.22 7.63 -2.19
CA TRP A 76 -7.90 7.31 -3.44
C TRP A 76 -7.73 8.41 -4.49
N VAL A 77 -7.75 9.67 -4.08
CA VAL A 77 -7.46 10.80 -4.98
C VAL A 77 -6.06 10.64 -5.54
N ALA A 78 -5.04 10.46 -4.69
CA ALA A 78 -3.64 10.25 -5.12
C ALA A 78 -3.46 9.03 -6.04
N LEU A 79 -4.09 7.89 -5.71
CA LEU A 79 -4.04 6.66 -6.51
C LEU A 79 -4.62 6.87 -7.92
N ARG A 80 -5.67 7.68 -8.06
CA ARG A 80 -6.36 7.90 -9.34
C ARG A 80 -5.75 9.05 -10.14
N SER A 81 -5.26 10.10 -9.48
CA SER A 81 -4.63 11.25 -10.14
C SER A 81 -3.16 11.01 -10.47
N GLY A 82 -2.48 10.14 -9.72
CA GLY A 82 -1.04 9.93 -9.80
C GLY A 82 -0.24 10.85 -8.88
N GLU A 83 -0.90 11.71 -8.08
CA GLU A 83 -0.24 12.67 -7.19
C GLU A 83 0.16 12.01 -5.86
N PHE A 84 1.16 11.14 -5.89
CA PHE A 84 1.68 10.47 -4.69
C PHE A 84 2.65 11.35 -3.90
N GLY A 85 3.42 12.24 -4.53
CA GLY A 85 4.50 12.98 -3.87
C GLY A 85 5.66 12.07 -3.43
N VAL A 86 5.46 11.22 -2.41
CA VAL A 86 6.46 10.27 -1.90
C VAL A 86 5.96 8.83 -1.87
N PHE A 87 6.93 7.92 -2.04
CA PHE A 87 6.76 6.47 -2.06
C PHE A 87 7.68 5.83 -1.00
N PRO A 88 7.40 4.60 -0.55
CA PRO A 88 8.37 3.84 0.20
C PRO A 88 9.61 3.61 -0.68
N ASP A 89 10.79 3.56 -0.07
CA ASP A 89 12.03 3.25 -0.77
C ASP A 89 12.20 1.74 -1.01
N GLY A 90 11.52 0.91 -0.23
CA GLY A 90 11.51 -0.54 -0.42
C GLY A 90 10.42 -1.22 0.38
N VAL A 91 10.18 -2.48 0.03
CA VAL A 91 9.19 -3.35 0.67
C VAL A 91 9.86 -4.66 1.10
N ALA A 92 9.56 -5.13 2.30
CA ALA A 92 9.99 -6.44 2.79
C ALA A 92 8.78 -7.36 3.05
N TYR A 93 8.98 -8.66 2.89
CA TYR A 93 7.96 -9.69 3.13
C TYR A 93 8.50 -10.77 4.06
N PRO A 94 8.61 -10.51 5.38
CA PRO A 94 9.09 -11.49 6.34
C PRO A 94 8.19 -12.73 6.38
N HIS A 95 8.78 -13.89 6.63
CA HIS A 95 8.06 -15.16 6.80
C HIS A 95 8.00 -15.58 8.29
N ASN A 96 8.88 -15.02 9.12
CA ASN A 96 9.06 -15.44 10.50
C ASN A 96 9.58 -14.30 11.39
N GLU A 97 9.73 -14.57 12.70
CA GLU A 97 10.19 -13.57 13.68
C GLU A 97 11.65 -13.14 13.46
N ALA A 98 12.52 -14.06 13.00
CA ALA A 98 13.92 -13.75 12.73
C ALA A 98 14.06 -12.75 11.57
N ASP A 99 13.24 -12.90 10.52
CA ASP A 99 13.18 -11.93 9.41
C ASP A 99 12.78 -10.54 9.93
N VAL A 100 11.75 -10.45 10.79
CA VAL A 100 11.32 -9.18 11.39
C VAL A 100 12.43 -8.56 12.24
N ARG A 101 13.13 -9.38 13.05
CA ARG A 101 14.27 -8.93 13.85
C ARG A 101 15.39 -8.37 12.98
N ALA A 102 15.73 -9.05 11.88
CA ALA A 102 16.74 -8.58 10.93
C ALA A 102 16.35 -7.23 10.30
N LEU A 103 15.08 -7.06 9.93
CA LEU A 103 14.58 -5.81 9.35
C LEU A 103 14.60 -4.64 10.36
N LEU A 104 14.30 -4.90 11.64
CA LEU A 104 14.41 -3.90 12.70
C LEU A 104 15.87 -3.49 12.94
N SER A 105 16.80 -4.46 12.99
CA SER A 105 18.23 -4.17 13.09
C SER A 105 18.72 -3.36 11.89
N TYR A 106 18.35 -3.76 10.67
CA TYR A 106 18.66 -3.03 9.45
C TYR A 106 18.16 -1.58 9.50
N ALA A 107 16.93 -1.35 9.96
CA ALA A 107 16.37 0.01 10.07
C ALA A 107 17.14 0.85 11.10
N GLN A 108 17.56 0.24 12.21
CA GLN A 108 18.40 0.90 13.21
C GLN A 108 19.79 1.27 12.66
N GLU A 109 20.43 0.35 11.94
CA GLU A 109 21.78 0.54 11.36
C GLU A 109 21.80 1.58 10.24
N THR A 110 20.76 1.60 9.40
CA THR A 110 20.67 2.50 8.24
C THR A 110 19.94 3.81 8.51
N GLY A 111 19.28 3.93 9.67
CA GLY A 111 18.42 5.07 10.00
C GLY A 111 17.11 5.12 9.21
N ALA A 112 16.73 4.02 8.55
CA ALA A 112 15.49 3.94 7.79
C ALA A 112 14.25 3.99 8.71
N HIS A 113 13.20 4.67 8.26
CA HIS A 113 11.89 4.60 8.90
C HIS A 113 11.18 3.31 8.48
N LEU A 114 10.79 2.51 9.46
CA LEU A 114 10.07 1.26 9.23
C LEU A 114 8.56 1.49 9.44
N ILE A 115 7.76 1.11 8.45
CA ILE A 115 6.29 1.15 8.50
C ILE A 115 5.77 -0.30 8.45
N PRO A 116 5.13 -0.82 9.52
CA PRO A 116 4.47 -2.12 9.45
C PRO A 116 3.22 -2.03 8.57
N TYR A 117 3.01 -3.05 7.75
CA TYR A 117 1.92 -3.12 6.80
C TYR A 117 1.21 -4.48 6.89
N GLY A 118 -0.11 -4.45 6.99
CA GLY A 118 -0.97 -5.64 6.97
C GLY A 118 -1.75 -5.69 5.66
N GLY A 119 -3.08 -5.56 5.72
CA GLY A 119 -3.92 -5.54 4.51
C GLY A 119 -3.86 -4.24 3.68
N GLY A 120 -3.18 -3.21 4.16
CA GLY A 120 -3.17 -1.88 3.53
C GLY A 120 -4.54 -1.20 3.51
N THR A 121 -5.33 -1.40 4.57
CA THR A 121 -6.71 -0.94 4.69
C THR A 121 -6.85 0.33 5.55
N SER A 122 -5.75 0.94 5.98
CA SER A 122 -5.76 2.15 6.82
C SER A 122 -6.49 3.30 6.13
N VAL A 123 -7.48 3.89 6.81
CA VAL A 123 -8.28 5.03 6.31
C VAL A 123 -7.82 6.38 6.86
N VAL A 124 -6.70 6.41 7.57
CA VAL A 124 -6.16 7.62 8.23
C VAL A 124 -4.68 7.88 7.89
N GLY A 125 -4.13 7.16 6.90
CA GLY A 125 -2.81 7.46 6.34
C GLY A 125 -1.60 6.90 7.09
N HIS A 126 -1.79 6.08 8.14
CA HIS A 126 -0.68 5.50 8.93
C HIS A 126 0.32 4.64 8.12
N VAL A 127 -0.06 4.18 6.93
CA VAL A 127 0.81 3.37 6.06
C VAL A 127 1.49 4.21 4.96
N ASN A 128 1.21 5.51 4.91
CA ASN A 128 1.77 6.39 3.89
C ASN A 128 3.20 6.77 4.27
N SER A 129 4.10 6.78 3.31
CA SER A 129 5.42 7.40 3.48
C SER A 129 5.27 8.91 3.71
N LEU A 130 6.09 9.46 4.60
CA LEU A 130 6.19 10.90 4.83
C LEU A 130 7.41 11.46 4.10
N PRO A 131 7.35 12.70 3.59
CA PRO A 131 8.52 13.35 3.02
C PRO A 131 9.60 13.55 4.08
N GLY A 132 10.86 13.38 3.67
CA GLY A 132 12.00 13.51 4.56
C GLY A 132 13.27 12.87 3.98
N GLU A 133 14.38 13.14 4.65
CA GLU A 133 15.72 12.67 4.22
C GLU A 133 15.92 11.17 4.46
N ARG A 134 15.29 10.62 5.50
CA ARG A 134 15.44 9.21 5.87
C ARG A 134 14.67 8.31 4.88
N PRO A 135 15.27 7.19 4.45
CA PRO A 135 14.59 6.24 3.58
C PRO A 135 13.47 5.52 4.33
N VAL A 136 12.42 5.13 3.63
CA VAL A 136 11.24 4.47 4.20
C VAL A 136 11.17 3.02 3.74
N LEU A 137 11.19 2.10 4.70
CA LEU A 137 10.98 0.67 4.50
C LEU A 137 9.57 0.28 4.94
N THR A 138 8.76 -0.25 4.01
CA THR A 138 7.48 -0.87 4.37
C THR A 138 7.66 -2.36 4.60
N VAL A 139 7.15 -2.89 5.70
CA VAL A 139 7.25 -4.32 6.04
C VAL A 139 5.86 -4.95 5.97
N ASP A 140 5.60 -5.67 4.89
CA ASP A 140 4.34 -6.37 4.66
C ASP A 140 4.33 -7.72 5.37
N LEU A 141 3.53 -7.80 6.44
CA LEU A 141 3.34 -8.98 7.27
C LEU A 141 2.41 -10.02 6.62
N GLY A 142 1.92 -9.79 5.40
CA GLY A 142 0.99 -10.64 4.67
C GLY A 142 1.50 -12.07 4.38
N ARG A 143 2.80 -12.34 4.56
CA ARG A 143 3.36 -13.71 4.49
C ARG A 143 3.47 -14.40 5.86
N MET A 144 3.23 -13.69 6.97
CA MET A 144 3.27 -14.24 8.33
C MET A 144 1.87 -14.67 8.78
N THR A 145 1.26 -15.65 8.10
CA THR A 145 -0.16 -16.02 8.27
C THR A 145 -0.39 -17.35 8.99
N SER A 146 0.66 -18.02 9.45
CA SER A 146 0.57 -19.35 10.06
C SER A 146 0.01 -19.33 11.49
N LEU A 147 -0.96 -20.20 11.77
CA LEU A 147 -1.41 -20.51 13.13
C LEU A 147 -0.34 -21.37 13.83
N ARG A 148 0.31 -20.84 14.88
CA ARG A 148 1.43 -21.52 15.55
C ARG A 148 1.00 -22.58 16.55
N SER A 149 -0.07 -22.31 17.30
CA SER A 149 -0.62 -23.26 18.26
C SER A 149 -2.12 -23.04 18.40
N TRP A 150 -2.85 -24.13 18.60
CA TRP A 150 -4.26 -24.12 18.95
C TRP A 150 -4.45 -25.05 20.15
N PRO A 151 -4.51 -24.52 21.38
CA PRO A 151 -4.71 -25.37 22.54
C PRO A 151 -6.13 -25.97 22.48
N LYS A 152 -6.21 -27.30 22.34
CA LYS A 152 -7.47 -28.02 22.50
C LYS A 152 -7.84 -28.00 23.98
N ARG A 153 -9.06 -27.56 24.32
CA ARG A 153 -9.61 -27.80 25.66
C ARG A 153 -9.85 -29.30 25.78
N THR A 154 -9.14 -29.96 26.69
CA THR A 154 -9.54 -31.27 27.20
C THR A 154 -10.78 -31.05 28.08
N CYS A 155 -11.91 -31.63 27.67
CA CYS A 155 -13.07 -31.79 28.56
C CYS A 155 -12.74 -32.80 29.66
#